data_AF-A0A223HHD9-F1
#
_entry.id   AF-A0A223HHD9-F1
#
_cell.length_a   1.000
_cell.length_b   1.000
_cell.length_c   1.000
_cell.angle_alpha   90.00
_cell.angle_beta   90.00
_cell.angle_gamma   90.00
#
_symmetry.space_group_name_H-M   'P 1'
#
loop_
_entity.id
_entity.type
_entity.pdbx_description
1 polymer ?
#
loop_
_entity_poly.entity_id
_entity_poly.type
_entity_poly.pdbx_seq_one_letter_code
_entity_poly.pdbx_strand_id
1 'polypeptide(L)'
;AGFGGGSSNAATALWAANQFSGCLATEKELQEWSSEIGSDIPFFFSHGAAYCTGRGEIVQDLPPPISFDLPMVLIKPPQACSTAEVYKRLRLDQAISIDPLTLLEKISREGISQDVCVNDLESPAFEVLPSLKRLKQRIIAAGCGQYDAVFMSGSG
;
A
#
# COMPACT_ATOMS: atom_id res chain seq x y z
N ALA A 1 -9.90 4.50 0.25
CA ALA A 1 -8.75 5.19 0.88
C ALA A 1 -7.49 4.36 0.72
N GLY A 2 -7.55 3.02 0.72
CA GLY A 2 -6.39 2.21 0.30
C GLY A 2 -5.29 2.01 1.37
N PHE A 3 -5.46 2.51 2.59
CA PHE A 3 -4.45 2.45 3.66
C PHE A 3 -4.58 1.25 4.62
N GLY A 4 -5.32 0.21 4.26
CA GLY A 4 -5.42 -0.99 5.11
C GLY A 4 -6.07 -0.78 6.49
N GLY A 5 -6.86 0.27 6.72
CA GLY A 5 -7.39 0.59 8.06
C GLY A 5 -8.23 -0.53 8.70
N GLY A 6 -9.03 -1.26 7.90
CA GLY A 6 -9.75 -2.44 8.39
C GLY A 6 -8.82 -3.58 8.79
N SER A 7 -7.77 -3.79 8.00
CA SER A 7 -6.73 -4.80 8.27
C SER A 7 -5.91 -4.46 9.51
N SER A 8 -5.60 -3.17 9.73
CA SER A 8 -4.96 -2.67 10.95
C SER A 8 -5.81 -2.94 12.19
N ASN A 9 -7.12 -2.67 12.11
CA ASN A 9 -8.04 -2.98 13.21
C ASN A 9 -8.06 -4.48 13.51
N ALA A 10 -8.11 -5.33 12.48
CA ALA A 10 -8.13 -6.78 12.63
C ALA A 10 -6.83 -7.30 13.27
N ALA A 11 -5.66 -6.84 12.80
CA ALA A 11 -4.37 -7.19 13.39
C ALA A 11 -4.29 -6.75 14.86
N THR A 12 -4.70 -5.52 15.15
CA THR A 12 -4.67 -4.97 16.51
C THR A 12 -5.61 -5.73 17.44
N ALA A 13 -6.82 -6.09 16.97
CA ALA A 13 -7.77 -6.88 17.74
C ALA A 13 -7.23 -8.30 18.01
N LEU A 14 -6.62 -8.94 17.02
CA LEU A 14 -6.01 -10.26 17.16
C LEU A 14 -4.82 -10.22 18.14
N TRP A 15 -3.96 -9.21 18.02
CA TRP A 15 -2.86 -8.98 18.96
C TRP A 15 -3.37 -8.79 20.39
N ALA A 16 -4.37 -7.92 20.59
CA ALA A 16 -4.96 -7.65 21.91
C ALA A 16 -5.59 -8.91 22.52
N ALA A 17 -6.29 -9.72 21.71
CA ALA A 17 -6.85 -11.00 22.16
C ALA A 17 -5.76 -11.97 22.64
N ASN A 18 -4.62 -12.05 21.93
CA ASN A 18 -3.48 -12.86 22.37
C ASN A 18 -2.89 -12.35 23.69
N GLN A 19 -2.73 -11.02 23.84
CA GLN A 19 -2.25 -10.41 25.08
C GLN A 19 -3.17 -10.75 26.27
N PHE A 20 -4.49 -10.61 26.12
CA PHE A 20 -5.44 -10.93 27.18
C PHE A 20 -5.57 -12.43 27.50
N SER A 21 -5.12 -13.28 26.57
CA SER A 21 -5.10 -14.74 26.76
C SER A 21 -3.80 -15.23 27.40
N GLY A 22 -2.87 -14.34 27.75
CA GLY A 22 -1.57 -14.70 28.35
C GLY A 22 -0.47 -14.98 27.32
N CYS A 23 -0.52 -14.36 26.14
CA CYS A 23 0.48 -14.48 25.08
C CYS A 23 0.73 -15.92 24.63
N LEU A 24 -0.36 -16.66 24.39
CA LEU A 24 -0.31 -18.08 24.02
C LEU A 24 0.30 -18.32 22.64
N ALA A 25 0.16 -17.36 21.73
CA ALA A 25 0.68 -17.41 20.38
C ALA A 25 1.92 -16.52 20.21
N THR A 26 2.86 -16.99 19.41
CA THR A 26 3.97 -16.20 18.88
C THR A 26 3.49 -15.23 17.81
N GLU A 27 4.26 -14.17 17.55
CA GLU A 27 3.94 -13.21 16.49
C GLU A 27 3.86 -13.88 15.10
N LYS A 28 4.71 -14.86 14.85
CA LYS A 28 4.68 -15.65 13.61
C LYS A 28 3.35 -16.40 13.44
N GLU A 29 2.85 -17.02 14.50
CA GLU A 29 1.54 -17.67 14.47
C GLU A 29 0.41 -16.66 14.25
N LEU A 30 0.48 -15.46 14.86
CA LEU A 30 -0.49 -14.40 14.61
C LEU A 30 -0.47 -13.93 13.14
N GLN A 31 0.72 -13.77 12.55
CA GLN A 31 0.88 -13.46 11.13
C GLN A 31 0.25 -14.55 10.26
N GLU A 32 0.58 -15.83 10.51
CA GLU A 32 0.06 -16.98 9.78
C GLU A 32 -1.48 -17.03 9.86
N TRP A 33 -2.07 -16.96 11.06
CA TRP A 33 -3.53 -16.99 11.22
C TRP A 33 -4.23 -15.79 10.58
N SER A 34 -3.64 -14.61 10.71
CA SER A 34 -4.23 -13.39 10.16
C SER A 34 -4.27 -13.39 8.62
N SER A 35 -3.38 -14.13 7.97
CA SER A 35 -3.36 -14.28 6.51
C SER A 35 -4.64 -14.92 5.97
N GLU A 36 -5.29 -15.79 6.74
CA GLU A 36 -6.55 -16.44 6.37
C GLU A 36 -7.74 -15.45 6.39
N ILE A 37 -7.64 -14.41 7.20
CA ILE A 37 -8.68 -13.39 7.37
C ILE A 37 -8.57 -12.30 6.30
N GLY A 38 -7.34 -11.87 5.97
CA GLY A 38 -7.12 -10.81 4.99
C GLY A 38 -5.66 -10.67 4.61
N SER A 39 -5.40 -10.46 3.32
CA SER A 39 -4.04 -10.44 2.77
C SER A 39 -3.16 -9.32 3.34
N ASP A 40 -3.75 -8.18 3.68
CA ASP A 40 -3.00 -7.03 4.23
C ASP A 40 -2.81 -7.10 5.75
N ILE A 41 -3.44 -8.06 6.45
CA ILE A 41 -3.39 -8.12 7.92
C ILE A 41 -1.99 -8.54 8.43
N PRO A 42 -1.31 -9.54 7.84
CA PRO A 42 0.04 -9.93 8.24
C PRO A 42 1.03 -8.76 8.26
N PHE A 43 0.89 -7.80 7.33
CA PHE A 43 1.75 -6.62 7.26
C PHE A 43 1.74 -5.80 8.56
N PHE A 44 0.63 -5.76 9.30
CA PHE A 44 0.54 -4.96 10.53
C PHE A 44 1.28 -5.57 11.73
N PHE A 45 1.84 -6.76 11.56
CA PHE A 45 2.80 -7.34 12.50
C PHE A 45 4.26 -7.10 12.07
N SER A 46 4.51 -6.40 10.95
CA SER A 46 5.86 -6.06 10.49
C SER A 46 6.46 -4.85 11.21
N HIS A 47 7.77 -4.67 11.09
CA HIS A 47 8.52 -3.60 11.76
C HIS A 47 8.84 -2.44 10.81
N GLY A 48 7.81 -1.67 10.45
CA GLY A 48 7.95 -0.44 9.67
C GLY A 48 7.73 -0.63 8.17
N ALA A 49 8.78 -0.95 7.42
CA ALA A 49 8.69 -1.19 5.98
C ALA A 49 8.82 -2.69 5.69
N ALA A 50 8.07 -3.18 4.70
CA ALA A 50 8.14 -4.59 4.31
C ALA A 50 7.90 -4.77 2.82
N TYR A 51 8.55 -5.77 2.24
CA TYR A 51 8.26 -6.28 0.91
C TYR A 51 7.24 -7.41 1.02
N CYS A 52 6.08 -7.23 0.37
CA CYS A 52 4.97 -8.17 0.46
C CYS A 52 4.76 -8.86 -0.89
N THR A 53 4.63 -10.19 -0.88
CA THR A 53 4.42 -11.02 -2.08
C THR A 53 3.23 -11.97 -1.89
N GLY A 54 2.98 -12.83 -2.88
CA GLY A 54 1.76 -13.63 -2.94
C GLY A 54 0.56 -12.74 -3.30
N ARG A 55 -0.47 -12.77 -2.48
CA ARG A 55 -1.59 -11.81 -2.49
C ARG A 55 -1.37 -10.65 -1.51
N GLY A 56 -0.20 -10.56 -0.88
CA GLY A 56 0.18 -9.57 0.14
C GLY A 56 0.49 -10.18 1.50
N GLU A 57 0.23 -11.48 1.67
CA GLU A 57 0.32 -12.20 2.94
C GLU A 57 1.73 -12.69 3.28
N ILE A 58 2.61 -12.82 2.29
CA ILE A 58 4.01 -13.21 2.51
C ILE A 58 4.80 -11.93 2.75
N VAL A 59 5.10 -11.66 4.02
CA VAL A 59 5.72 -10.41 4.48
C VAL A 59 7.20 -10.64 4.80
N GLN A 60 8.05 -9.81 4.21
CA GLN A 60 9.47 -9.75 4.52
C GLN A 60 9.83 -8.36 5.02
N ASP A 61 10.26 -8.25 6.28
CA ASP A 61 10.73 -6.98 6.86
C ASP A 61 11.88 -6.39 6.05
N LEU A 62 11.85 -5.07 5.89
CA LEU A 62 12.88 -4.30 5.23
C LEU A 62 13.35 -3.14 6.12
N PRO A 63 14.63 -2.73 6.01
CA PRO A 63 15.02 -1.43 6.52
C PRO A 63 14.19 -0.33 5.82
N PRO A 64 13.82 0.76 6.53
CA PRO A 64 13.08 1.86 5.92
C PRO A 64 13.83 2.40 4.68
N PRO A 65 13.22 2.35 3.48
CA PRO A 65 13.90 2.75 2.24
C PRO A 65 13.99 4.28 2.08
N ILE A 66 13.29 5.03 2.94
CA ILE A 66 13.23 6.50 2.94
C ILE A 66 13.26 7.02 4.38
N SER A 67 13.66 8.29 4.54
CA SER A 67 13.65 8.96 5.85
C SER A 67 12.23 9.12 6.39
N PHE A 68 12.06 8.95 7.70
CA PHE A 68 10.82 9.26 8.41
C PHE A 68 10.48 10.76 8.42
N ASP A 69 11.46 11.62 8.15
CA ASP A 69 11.27 13.07 8.06
C ASP A 69 10.80 13.54 6.67
N LEU A 70 10.60 12.62 5.72
CA LEU A 70 10.14 12.96 4.37
C LEU A 70 8.71 13.53 4.44
N PRO A 71 8.48 14.79 4.03
CA PRO A 71 7.15 15.38 4.06
C PRO A 71 6.20 14.65 3.10
N MET A 72 5.06 14.18 3.63
CA MET A 72 4.01 13.55 2.83
C MET A 72 2.68 14.27 3.03
N VAL A 73 1.94 14.45 1.94
CA VAL A 73 0.59 15.02 1.98
C VAL A 73 -0.41 13.95 1.58
N LEU A 74 -1.33 13.63 2.48
CA LEU A 74 -2.40 12.69 2.21
C LEU A 74 -3.67 13.43 1.74
N ILE A 75 -4.16 13.08 0.55
CA ILE A 75 -5.40 13.62 -0.01
C ILE A 75 -6.43 12.49 -0.12
N LYS A 76 -7.44 12.53 0.77
CA LYS A 76 -8.56 11.58 0.77
C LYS A 76 -9.80 12.22 0.13
N PRO A 77 -10.18 11.84 -1.10
CA PRO A 77 -11.45 12.29 -1.67
C PRO A 77 -12.64 11.70 -0.89
N PRO A 78 -13.82 12.36 -0.93
CA PRO A 78 -15.02 11.87 -0.26
C PRO A 78 -15.57 10.60 -0.91
N GLN A 79 -15.30 10.38 -2.20
CA GLN A 79 -15.72 9.17 -2.90
C GLN A 79 -14.83 7.98 -2.51
N ALA A 80 -15.45 6.81 -2.34
CA ALA A 80 -14.74 5.55 -2.17
C ALA A 80 -14.62 4.82 -3.51
N CYS A 81 -13.45 4.22 -3.77
CA CYS A 81 -13.26 3.27 -4.85
C CYS A 81 -13.45 1.84 -4.31
N SER A 82 -14.21 1.00 -5.01
CA SER A 82 -14.41 -0.40 -4.60
C SER A 82 -13.19 -1.22 -4.98
N THR A 83 -12.45 -1.75 -3.99
CA THR A 83 -11.29 -2.63 -4.23
C THR A 83 -11.64 -3.76 -5.19
N ALA A 84 -12.75 -4.46 -4.96
CA ALA A 84 -13.18 -5.57 -5.83
C ALA A 84 -13.40 -5.14 -7.29
N GLU A 85 -13.96 -3.95 -7.51
CA GLU A 85 -14.28 -3.45 -8.84
C GLU A 85 -13.03 -2.96 -9.60
N VAL A 86 -12.03 -2.47 -8.88
CA VAL A 86 -10.70 -2.14 -9.41
C VAL A 86 -9.96 -3.40 -9.83
N TYR A 87 -9.89 -4.41 -8.94
CA TYR A 87 -9.24 -5.69 -9.27
C TYR A 87 -9.89 -6.40 -10.45
N LYS A 88 -11.23 -6.34 -10.61
CA LYS A 88 -11.93 -6.89 -11.78
C LYS A 88 -11.53 -6.25 -13.11
N ARG A 89 -11.07 -4.99 -13.09
CA ARG A 89 -10.60 -4.26 -14.28
C ARG A 89 -9.09 -4.34 -14.49
N LEU A 90 -8.35 -4.91 -13.53
CA LEU A 90 -6.92 -5.09 -13.66
C LEU A 90 -6.63 -6.03 -14.83
N ARG A 91 -5.82 -5.54 -15.77
CA ARG A 91 -5.35 -6.27 -16.95
C ARG A 91 -3.86 -6.54 -16.81
N LEU A 92 -3.50 -7.78 -16.46
CA LEU A 92 -2.10 -8.15 -16.15
C LEU A 92 -1.16 -8.04 -17.36
N ASP A 93 -1.69 -8.16 -18.58
CA ASP A 93 -0.99 -7.90 -19.84
C ASP A 93 -0.60 -6.42 -20.02
N GLN A 94 -1.22 -5.52 -19.24
CA GLN A 94 -0.94 -4.09 -19.22
C GLN A 94 -0.22 -3.64 -17.95
N ALA A 95 0.10 -4.59 -17.05
CA ALA A 95 0.87 -4.30 -15.85
C ALA A 95 2.30 -3.90 -16.21
N ILE A 96 2.91 -3.11 -15.35
CA ILE A 96 4.27 -2.61 -15.55
C ILE A 96 5.25 -3.77 -15.41
N SER A 97 6.05 -3.98 -16.45
CA SER A 97 7.03 -5.09 -16.52
C SER A 97 8.33 -4.83 -15.73
N ILE A 98 8.35 -3.82 -14.85
CA ILE A 98 9.53 -3.48 -14.06
C ILE A 98 9.55 -4.38 -12.82
N ASP A 99 10.70 -4.97 -12.53
CA ASP A 99 10.90 -5.73 -11.30
C ASP A 99 10.76 -4.79 -10.08
N PRO A 100 9.82 -5.06 -9.14
CA PRO A 100 9.65 -4.26 -7.93
C PRO A 100 10.93 -4.08 -7.11
N LEU A 101 11.84 -5.06 -7.11
CA LEU A 101 13.11 -4.95 -6.39
C LEU A 101 14.05 -3.90 -7.02
N THR A 102 13.99 -3.72 -8.35
CA THR A 102 14.74 -2.65 -9.03
C THR A 102 14.21 -1.27 -8.61
N LEU A 103 12.89 -1.12 -8.44
CA LEU A 103 12.30 0.12 -7.95
C LEU A 103 12.70 0.39 -6.49
N LEU A 104 12.69 -0.63 -5.64
CA LEU A 104 13.09 -0.53 -4.23
C LEU A 104 14.57 -0.12 -4.08
N GLU A 105 15.46 -0.70 -4.88
CA GLU A 105 16.88 -0.31 -4.91
C GLU A 105 17.04 1.16 -5.32
N LYS A 106 16.28 1.60 -6.33
CA LYS A 106 16.31 2.99 -6.78
C LYS A 106 15.79 3.95 -5.70
N ILE A 107 14.67 3.64 -5.06
CA ILE A 107 14.13 4.43 -3.92
C ILE A 107 15.19 4.57 -2.83
N SER A 108 15.85 3.46 -2.48
CA SER A 108 16.83 3.44 -1.38
C SER A 108 18.10 4.25 -1.70
N ARG A 109 18.48 4.35 -2.98
CA ARG A 109 19.71 5.04 -3.41
C ARG A 109 19.48 6.50 -3.79
N GLU A 110 18.38 6.79 -4.46
CA GLU A 110 18.11 8.06 -5.13
C GLU A 110 16.94 8.83 -4.48
N GLY A 111 16.17 8.18 -3.61
CA GLY A 111 14.98 8.75 -2.99
C GLY A 111 13.72 8.56 -3.82
N ILE A 112 12.67 9.30 -3.46
CA ILE A 112 11.38 9.23 -4.13
C ILE A 112 11.35 10.12 -5.37
N SER A 113 10.85 9.58 -6.46
CA SER A 113 10.57 10.29 -7.70
C SER A 113 9.31 9.71 -8.37
N GLN A 114 8.72 10.47 -9.29
CA GLN A 114 7.47 10.06 -9.94
C GLN A 114 7.55 8.69 -10.66
N ASP A 115 8.72 8.31 -11.18
CA ASP A 115 8.91 7.08 -11.95
C ASP A 115 9.09 5.82 -11.08
N VAL A 116 9.43 5.97 -9.80
CA VAL A 116 9.46 4.84 -8.84
C VAL A 116 8.15 4.63 -8.10
N CYS A 117 7.30 5.67 -8.07
CA CYS A 117 5.97 5.60 -7.47
C CYS A 117 4.95 4.98 -8.45
N VAL A 118 5.05 3.67 -8.60
CA VAL A 118 4.23 2.86 -9.50
C VAL A 118 3.11 2.15 -8.75
N ASN A 119 1.91 2.12 -9.35
CA ASN A 119 0.80 1.32 -8.86
C ASN A 119 -0.08 0.88 -10.04
N ASP A 120 -0.03 -0.40 -10.39
CA ASP A 120 -0.82 -0.98 -11.50
C ASP A 120 -2.34 -0.86 -11.30
N LEU A 121 -2.81 -0.63 -10.07
CA LEU A 121 -4.21 -0.39 -9.77
C LEU A 121 -4.68 1.03 -10.11
N GLU A 122 -3.78 1.98 -10.40
CA GLU A 122 -4.17 3.35 -10.77
C GLU A 122 -5.02 3.38 -12.04
N SER A 123 -4.57 2.70 -13.09
CA SER A 123 -5.29 2.66 -14.37
C SER A 123 -6.73 2.14 -14.22
N PRO A 124 -6.97 0.94 -13.65
CA PRO A 124 -8.32 0.46 -13.41
C PRO A 124 -9.09 1.32 -12.40
N ALA A 125 -8.45 1.90 -11.37
CA ALA A 125 -9.12 2.82 -10.45
C ALA A 125 -9.61 4.09 -11.16
N PHE A 126 -8.88 4.59 -12.16
CA PHE A 126 -9.32 5.71 -12.98
C PHE A 126 -10.45 5.35 -13.94
N GLU A 127 -10.55 4.09 -14.37
CA GLU A 127 -11.70 3.58 -15.11
C GLU A 127 -12.95 3.51 -14.20
N VAL A 128 -12.81 3.00 -12.97
CA VAL A 128 -13.90 2.92 -11.98
C VAL A 128 -14.35 4.30 -11.50
N LEU A 129 -13.41 5.18 -11.20
CA LEU A 129 -13.66 6.49 -10.62
C LEU A 129 -12.85 7.59 -11.35
N PRO A 130 -13.32 8.08 -12.51
CA PRO A 130 -12.59 9.05 -13.33
C PRO A 130 -12.27 10.39 -12.63
N SER A 131 -12.97 10.73 -11.54
CA SER A 131 -12.65 11.89 -10.71
C SER A 131 -11.29 11.75 -10.01
N LEU A 132 -10.82 10.54 -9.71
CA LEU A 132 -9.48 10.32 -9.13
C LEU A 132 -8.38 10.74 -10.10
N LYS A 133 -8.51 10.39 -11.38
CA LYS A 133 -7.57 10.83 -12.42
C LYS A 133 -7.53 12.35 -12.53
N ARG A 134 -8.71 12.99 -12.56
CA ARG A 134 -8.83 14.45 -12.59
C ARG A 134 -8.24 15.10 -11.34
N LEU A 135 -8.41 14.49 -10.17
CA LEU A 135 -7.82 14.95 -8.92
C LEU A 135 -6.30 14.89 -8.97
N LYS A 136 -5.72 13.74 -9.34
CA LYS A 136 -4.27 13.58 -9.51
C LYS A 136 -3.69 14.61 -10.47
N GLN A 137 -4.31 14.80 -11.64
CA GLN A 137 -3.89 15.80 -12.63
C GLN A 137 -3.95 17.24 -12.09
N ARG A 138 -4.99 17.58 -11.32
CA ARG A 138 -5.11 18.91 -10.69
C ARG A 138 -4.03 19.14 -9.64
N ILE A 139 -3.70 18.12 -8.85
CA ILE A 139 -2.63 18.22 -7.84
C ILE A 139 -1.28 18.42 -8.52
N ILE A 140 -0.98 17.64 -9.55
CA ILE A 140 0.27 17.77 -10.32
C ILE A 140 0.38 19.18 -10.93
N ALA A 141 -0.70 19.67 -11.56
CA ALA A 141 -0.72 21.00 -12.15
C ALA A 141 -0.57 22.11 -11.10
N ALA A 142 -1.30 22.02 -9.98
CA ALA A 142 -1.25 23.02 -8.91
C ALA A 142 0.08 23.01 -8.14
N GLY A 143 0.73 21.84 -8.03
CA GLY A 143 2.01 21.69 -7.36
C GLY A 143 3.16 22.38 -8.09
N CYS A 144 3.05 22.64 -9.40
CA CYS A 144 4.07 23.37 -10.17
C CYS A 144 5.51 22.87 -9.94
N GLY A 145 5.70 21.56 -9.78
CA GLY A 145 7.01 20.94 -9.52
C GLY A 145 7.47 20.93 -8.07
N GLN A 146 6.61 21.30 -7.10
CA GLN A 146 6.93 21.24 -5.67
C GLN A 146 6.81 19.84 -5.07
N TYR A 147 6.21 18.89 -5.78
CA TYR A 147 6.08 17.50 -5.34
C TYR A 147 7.00 16.61 -6.16
N ASP A 148 7.85 15.82 -5.50
CA ASP A 148 8.71 14.83 -6.15
C ASP A 148 7.90 13.71 -6.84
N ALA A 149 6.74 13.39 -6.26
CA ALA A 149 5.80 12.42 -6.80
C ALA A 149 4.36 12.69 -6.35
N VAL A 150 3.40 12.32 -7.21
CA VAL A 150 1.97 12.24 -6.90
C VAL A 150 1.47 10.88 -7.37
N PHE A 151 0.95 10.07 -6.44
CA PHE A 151 0.52 8.69 -6.72
C PHE A 151 -0.60 8.24 -5.79
N MET A 152 -1.32 7.21 -6.20
CA MET A 152 -2.40 6.59 -5.46
C MET A 152 -1.89 5.43 -4.59
N SER A 153 -2.41 5.33 -3.36
CA SER A 153 -2.18 4.17 -2.48
C SER A 153 -3.26 3.11 -2.65
N GLY A 154 -2.88 1.83 -2.68
CA GLY A 154 -3.79 0.70 -2.80
C GLY A 154 -4.66 0.77 -4.05
N SER A 155 -5.97 0.54 -3.90
CA SER A 155 -6.98 0.60 -4.98
C SER A 155 -7.74 1.94 -5.07
N GLY A 156 -7.29 2.97 -4.34
CA GLY A 156 -7.89 4.32 -4.32
C GLY A 156 -8.35 4.84 -2.97
#